data_AF-A0A2N2KM22-F1
#
_entry.id   AF-A0A2N2KM22-F1
#
_cell.length_a   1.000
_cell.length_b   1.000
_cell.length_c   1.000
_cell.angle_alpha   90.00
_cell.angle_beta   90.00
_cell.angle_gamma   90.00
#
_symmetry.space_group_name_H-M   'P 1'
#
loop_
_entity.id
_entity.type
_entity.pdbx_description
1 polymer ?
#
loop_
_entity_poly.entity_id
_entity_poly.type
_entity_poly.pdbx_seq_one_letter_code
_entity_poly.pdbx_strand_id
1 'polypeptide(L)'
;MTLQNIPLEAWMSLYDAAIRFEQTACWDWMYDDNIFGIQNPVTKEIGYACVLGNAGEIYALNVFLGADGFSVYMKMLRENVDEYSYHNIMYEQHCLQAAFLSRQELSDEDLKIIKKLGLRFRGANAWPQFRNYSPCYYPWYLEQREIEYLTVALEQTIEVSLRCRSNPDILISPGGSGYLTRMANTEGDKIVWKDEYRKPPLEEIKVVPGMETEDIRIHRIRKNNFKRQGIWEAEMFFYPNPVREKKDRPYFPRLFFIMDEATQMVLTTNLFTPDNNMIGIRNTFLDFIENCGVIPTEVRAKNQIIIDLLKPLGELLQFNLVAKKQLPGAELFQKSMYEDMRD
;
A
#
# COMPACT_ATOMS: atom_id res chain seq x y z
N MET A 1 -10.60 12.29 -12.08
CA MET A 1 -9.64 13.18 -12.78
C MET A 1 -9.31 12.60 -14.13
N THR A 2 -9.31 13.42 -15.18
CA THR A 2 -8.96 13.00 -16.55
C THR A 2 -7.52 13.43 -16.85
N LEU A 3 -6.72 12.56 -17.47
CA LEU A 3 -5.37 12.81 -18.00
C LEU A 3 -5.23 14.08 -18.89
N GLN A 4 -6.32 14.77 -19.19
CA GLN A 4 -6.45 15.80 -20.20
C GLN A 4 -5.84 17.16 -19.84
N ASN A 5 -5.47 17.40 -18.56
CA ASN A 5 -4.96 18.71 -18.11
C ASN A 5 -3.44 18.74 -17.84
N ILE A 6 -2.73 17.65 -18.12
CA ILE A 6 -1.27 17.59 -17.93
C ILE A 6 -0.57 18.00 -19.24
N PRO A 7 0.45 18.88 -19.20
CA PRO A 7 1.21 19.29 -20.39
C PRO A 7 1.78 18.08 -21.15
N LEU A 8 1.72 18.10 -22.49
CA LEU A 8 2.23 17.00 -23.32
C LEU A 8 3.75 16.86 -23.20
N GLU A 9 4.45 17.97 -22.91
CA GLU A 9 5.89 17.99 -22.69
C GLU A 9 6.29 17.16 -21.47
N ALA A 10 5.51 17.21 -20.39
CA ALA A 10 5.74 16.38 -19.20
C ALA A 10 5.59 14.89 -19.52
N TRP A 11 4.55 14.54 -20.29
CA TRP A 11 4.37 13.17 -20.78
C TRP A 11 5.51 12.74 -21.68
N MET A 12 5.94 13.57 -22.63
CA MET A 12 7.04 13.25 -23.54
C MET A 12 8.32 12.90 -22.77
N SER A 13 8.70 13.74 -21.79
CA SER A 13 9.86 13.48 -20.93
C SER A 13 9.77 12.15 -20.19
N LEU A 14 8.60 11.80 -19.66
CA LEU A 14 8.39 10.53 -18.97
C LEU A 14 8.52 9.32 -19.92
N TYR A 15 7.91 9.39 -21.11
CA TYR A 15 8.03 8.32 -22.10
C TYR A 15 9.47 8.18 -22.62
N ASP A 16 10.19 9.28 -22.85
CA ASP A 16 11.60 9.26 -23.26
C ASP A 16 12.50 8.64 -22.19
N ALA A 17 12.26 8.94 -20.91
CA ALA A 17 12.95 8.30 -19.79
C ALA A 17 12.63 6.80 -19.69
N ALA A 18 11.35 6.42 -19.84
CA ALA A 18 10.92 5.02 -19.80
C ALA A 18 11.51 4.20 -20.96
N ILE A 19 11.58 4.76 -22.17
CA ILE A 19 12.20 4.11 -23.33
C ILE A 19 13.69 3.87 -23.09
N ARG A 20 14.43 4.87 -22.57
CA ARG A 20 15.85 4.69 -22.23
C ARG A 20 16.06 3.65 -21.12
N PHE A 21 15.16 3.61 -20.15
CA PHE A 21 15.19 2.62 -19.08
C PHE A 21 14.98 1.21 -19.63
N GLU A 22 14.00 1.01 -20.52
CA GLU A 22 13.75 -0.27 -21.18
C GLU A 22 14.94 -0.72 -22.03
N GLN A 23 15.52 0.18 -22.82
CA GLN A 23 16.71 -0.09 -23.63
C GLN A 23 17.94 -0.44 -22.80
N THR A 24 17.99 0.02 -21.54
CA THR A 24 19.06 -0.34 -20.62
C THR A 24 18.94 -1.79 -20.16
N ALA A 25 17.72 -2.34 -20.11
CA ALA A 25 17.42 -3.71 -19.67
C ALA A 25 18.08 -4.08 -18.34
N CYS A 26 18.05 -3.15 -17.36
CA CYS A 26 18.77 -3.34 -16.09
C CYS A 26 18.30 -4.54 -15.26
N TRP A 27 17.09 -5.04 -15.51
CA TRP A 27 16.57 -6.28 -14.94
C TRP A 27 17.39 -7.53 -15.31
N ASP A 28 18.26 -7.47 -16.34
CA ASP A 28 19.17 -8.56 -16.67
C ASP A 28 20.27 -8.77 -15.62
N TRP A 29 20.54 -7.77 -14.77
CA TRP A 29 21.58 -7.86 -13.72
C TRP A 29 21.15 -7.31 -12.35
N MET A 30 19.98 -6.70 -12.24
CA MET A 30 19.41 -6.25 -10.96
C MET A 30 18.25 -7.14 -10.53
N TYR A 31 18.13 -7.36 -9.23
CA TYR A 31 17.09 -8.16 -8.59
C TYR A 31 16.10 -7.28 -7.82
N ASP A 32 14.96 -7.85 -7.44
CA ASP A 32 13.90 -7.16 -6.70
C ASP A 32 14.31 -6.74 -5.28
N ASP A 33 15.34 -7.37 -4.71
CA ASP A 33 15.96 -6.97 -3.45
C ASP A 33 17.03 -5.85 -3.57
N ASN A 34 17.41 -5.45 -4.80
CA ASN A 34 18.43 -4.44 -5.10
C ASN A 34 17.87 -3.01 -4.99
N ILE A 35 17.38 -2.65 -3.80
CA ILE A 35 16.72 -1.35 -3.56
C ILE A 35 17.69 -0.21 -3.26
N PHE A 36 17.37 0.99 -3.76
CA PHE A 36 18.11 2.22 -3.46
C PHE A 36 17.18 3.44 -3.44
N GLY A 37 17.56 4.48 -2.72
CA GLY A 37 16.79 5.72 -2.59
C GLY A 37 17.07 6.72 -3.71
N ILE A 38 16.04 7.49 -4.09
CA ILE A 38 16.12 8.63 -4.99
C ILE A 38 15.34 9.78 -4.37
N GLN A 39 16.02 10.87 -4.02
CA GLN A 39 15.33 12.02 -3.44
C GLN A 39 14.50 12.75 -4.50
N ASN A 40 13.24 13.01 -4.19
CA ASN A 40 12.41 13.94 -4.94
C ASN A 40 13.01 15.36 -4.84
N PRO A 41 13.43 15.99 -5.95
CA PRO A 41 14.08 17.30 -5.89
C PRO A 41 13.20 18.41 -5.32
N VAL A 42 11.87 18.27 -5.43
CA VAL A 42 10.87 19.26 -5.01
C VAL A 42 10.46 19.04 -3.56
N THR A 43 9.97 17.85 -3.22
CA THR A 43 9.42 17.57 -1.88
C THR A 43 10.50 17.19 -0.86
N LYS A 44 11.70 16.84 -1.33
CA LYS A 44 12.82 16.30 -0.54
C LYS A 44 12.56 14.93 0.12
N GLU A 45 11.38 14.37 -0.09
CA GLU A 45 11.05 13.00 0.27
C GLU A 45 11.91 12.00 -0.54
N ILE A 46 12.26 10.87 0.05
CA ILE A 46 12.99 9.80 -0.64
C ILE A 46 11.97 8.76 -1.10
N GLY A 47 12.00 8.45 -2.39
CA GLY A 47 11.37 7.26 -2.94
C GLY A 47 12.42 6.17 -3.13
N TYR A 48 12.05 4.92 -2.85
CA TYR A 48 12.93 3.77 -2.91
C TYR A 48 12.65 2.96 -4.17
N ALA A 49 13.61 2.98 -5.09
CA ALA A 49 13.56 2.35 -6.40
C ALA A 49 13.92 0.86 -6.32
N CYS A 50 13.04 0.02 -6.87
CA CYS A 50 13.20 -1.41 -7.02
C CYS A 50 12.93 -1.78 -8.49
N VAL A 51 13.90 -2.45 -9.11
CA VAL A 51 13.80 -2.91 -10.50
C VAL A 51 13.24 -4.34 -10.50
N LEU A 52 12.14 -4.54 -11.23
CA LEU A 52 11.54 -5.85 -11.49
C LEU A 52 11.87 -6.32 -12.90
N GLY A 53 11.96 -7.64 -13.09
CA GLY A 53 12.09 -8.25 -14.41
C GLY A 53 13.05 -9.43 -14.46
N ASN A 54 13.89 -9.63 -13.46
CA ASN A 54 14.89 -10.71 -13.46
C ASN A 54 14.24 -12.11 -13.57
N ALA A 55 13.08 -12.30 -12.95
CA ALA A 55 12.30 -13.54 -13.03
C ALA A 55 11.51 -13.70 -14.36
N GLY A 56 11.51 -12.69 -15.23
CA GLY A 56 10.85 -12.75 -16.55
C GLY A 56 9.33 -12.60 -16.55
N GLU A 57 8.69 -12.34 -15.40
CA GLU A 57 7.23 -12.21 -15.29
C GLU A 57 6.73 -10.79 -15.53
N ILE A 58 7.32 -9.80 -14.86
CA ILE A 58 6.94 -8.39 -14.92
C ILE A 58 8.19 -7.54 -15.07
N TYR A 59 8.22 -6.69 -16.08
CA TYR A 59 9.29 -5.71 -16.30
C TYR A 59 8.82 -4.34 -15.82
N ALA A 60 9.39 -3.83 -14.73
CA ALA A 60 8.96 -2.57 -14.14
C ALA A 60 10.02 -1.89 -13.28
N LEU A 61 9.84 -0.60 -13.06
CA LEU A 61 10.42 0.15 -11.96
C LEU A 61 9.32 0.49 -10.96
N ASN A 62 9.46 0.04 -9.72
CA ASN A 62 8.66 0.49 -8.59
C ASN A 62 9.44 1.53 -7.77
N VAL A 63 8.79 2.64 -7.42
CA VAL A 63 9.35 3.70 -6.58
C VAL A 63 8.48 3.84 -5.33
N PHE A 64 8.87 3.17 -4.24
CA PHE A 64 8.14 3.17 -2.97
C PHE A 64 8.32 4.51 -2.24
N LEU A 65 7.23 5.22 -1.98
CA LEU A 65 7.28 6.62 -1.52
C LEU A 65 7.42 6.72 0.00
N GLY A 66 8.47 7.41 0.46
CA GLY A 66 8.66 7.74 1.87
C GLY A 66 8.80 6.53 2.80
N ALA A 67 8.53 6.75 4.09
CA ALA A 67 8.58 5.70 5.10
C ALA A 67 7.48 4.66 4.90
N ASP A 68 6.27 5.11 4.56
CA ASP A 68 5.09 4.26 4.38
C ASP A 68 5.31 3.27 3.22
N GLY A 69 5.76 3.75 2.06
CA GLY A 69 6.05 2.91 0.90
C GLY A 69 7.18 1.91 1.19
N PHE A 70 8.25 2.37 1.85
CA PHE A 70 9.36 1.50 2.23
C PHE A 70 8.93 0.40 3.21
N SER A 71 8.09 0.73 4.20
CA SER A 71 7.52 -0.24 5.15
C SER A 71 6.75 -1.35 4.42
N VAL A 72 5.96 -0.99 3.40
CA VAL A 72 5.23 -1.95 2.57
C VAL A 72 6.16 -2.82 1.73
N TYR A 73 7.18 -2.25 1.11
CA TYR A 73 8.22 -3.04 0.41
C TYR A 73 8.87 -4.08 1.35
N MET A 74 9.23 -3.68 2.57
CA MET A 74 9.81 -4.61 3.55
C MET A 74 8.83 -5.71 3.97
N LYS A 75 7.51 -5.47 3.94
CA LYS A 75 6.50 -6.51 4.15
C LYS A 75 6.44 -7.48 2.96
N MET A 76 6.60 -6.99 1.73
CA MET A 76 6.59 -7.81 0.50
C MET A 76 7.76 -8.77 0.41
N LEU A 77 8.94 -8.39 0.91
CA LEU A 77 10.11 -9.26 0.94
C LEU A 77 10.04 -10.38 2.00
N ARG A 78 9.03 -10.39 2.87
CA ARG A 78 8.93 -11.42 3.90
C ARG A 78 8.58 -12.75 3.27
N GLU A 79 9.38 -13.77 3.57
CA GLU A 79 9.04 -15.14 3.22
C GLU A 79 7.85 -15.66 4.05
N ASN A 80 7.11 -16.63 3.49
CA ASN A 80 6.01 -17.34 4.16
C ASN A 80 4.81 -16.46 4.58
N VAL A 81 4.55 -15.37 3.84
CA VAL A 81 3.29 -14.64 3.96
C VAL A 81 2.18 -15.48 3.30
N ASP A 82 1.08 -15.72 4.02
CA ASP A 82 -0.07 -16.42 3.45
C ASP A 82 -0.74 -15.58 2.35
N GLU A 83 -1.42 -16.23 1.40
CA GLU A 83 -2.03 -15.60 0.21
C GLU A 83 -2.93 -14.40 0.57
N TYR A 84 -3.69 -14.49 1.66
CA TYR A 84 -4.62 -13.42 2.05
C TYR A 84 -3.89 -12.23 2.68
N SER A 85 -2.89 -12.50 3.51
CA SER A 85 -1.97 -11.47 4.00
C SER A 85 -1.22 -10.80 2.85
N TYR A 86 -0.87 -11.54 1.80
CA TYR A 86 -0.23 -11.00 0.61
C TYR A 86 -1.16 -10.03 -0.13
N HIS A 87 -2.42 -10.39 -0.36
CA HIS A 87 -3.42 -9.47 -0.94
C HIS A 87 -3.56 -8.18 -0.13
N ASN A 88 -3.64 -8.29 1.20
CA ASN A 88 -3.69 -7.12 2.08
C ASN A 88 -2.46 -6.21 1.90
N ILE A 89 -1.25 -6.78 1.83
CA ILE A 89 -0.01 -6.02 1.57
C ILE A 89 -0.07 -5.33 0.20
N MET A 90 -0.57 -6.03 -0.83
CA MET A 90 -0.70 -5.47 -2.18
C MET A 90 -1.63 -4.26 -2.23
N TYR A 91 -2.71 -4.26 -1.43
CA TYR A 91 -3.63 -3.12 -1.33
C TYR A 91 -3.09 -1.97 -0.48
N GLU A 92 -2.04 -2.19 0.32
CA GLU A 92 -1.38 -1.14 1.11
C GLU A 92 -0.25 -0.43 0.34
N GLN A 93 0.04 -0.80 -0.91
CA GLN A 93 1.11 -0.19 -1.70
C GLN A 93 1.04 1.33 -1.75
N HIS A 94 2.19 1.96 -1.52
CA HIS A 94 2.42 3.38 -1.69
C HIS A 94 3.62 3.58 -2.61
N CYS A 95 3.40 3.51 -3.92
CA CYS A 95 4.48 3.57 -4.91
C CYS A 95 4.04 4.18 -6.25
N LEU A 96 5.00 4.70 -7.00
CA LEU A 96 4.85 4.99 -8.42
C LEU A 96 5.46 3.85 -9.22
N GLN A 97 4.80 3.44 -10.30
CA GLN A 97 5.27 2.36 -11.15
C GLN A 97 5.37 2.81 -12.60
N ALA A 98 6.47 2.42 -13.24
CA ALA A 98 6.59 2.33 -14.70
C ALA A 98 6.71 0.85 -15.07
N ALA A 99 5.70 0.28 -15.70
CA ALA A 99 5.68 -1.12 -16.13
C ALA A 99 5.66 -1.21 -17.66
N PHE A 100 6.23 -2.28 -18.22
CA PHE A 100 6.23 -2.54 -19.65
C PHE A 100 5.35 -3.74 -19.95
N LEU A 101 4.21 -3.48 -20.58
CA LEU A 101 3.16 -4.45 -20.79
C LEU A 101 2.96 -4.76 -22.28
N SER A 102 2.06 -5.69 -22.56
CA SER A 102 1.51 -5.88 -23.90
C SER A 102 0.42 -4.84 -24.18
N ARG A 103 0.22 -4.51 -25.46
CA ARG A 103 -0.77 -3.51 -25.89
C ARG A 103 -2.18 -3.74 -25.34
N GLN A 104 -2.61 -5.00 -25.24
CA GLN A 104 -3.96 -5.37 -24.78
C GLN A 104 -4.20 -5.14 -23.28
N GLU A 105 -3.15 -4.90 -22.50
CA GLU A 105 -3.22 -4.66 -21.05
C GLU A 105 -3.31 -3.16 -20.72
N LEU A 106 -3.12 -2.29 -21.71
CA LEU A 106 -3.25 -0.85 -21.56
C LEU A 106 -4.71 -0.42 -21.62
N SER A 107 -5.07 0.59 -20.82
CA SER A 107 -6.39 1.21 -20.91
C SER A 107 -6.50 2.11 -22.14
N ASP A 108 -7.73 2.46 -22.52
CA ASP A 108 -7.99 3.43 -23.58
C ASP A 108 -7.34 4.79 -23.30
N GLU A 109 -7.27 5.19 -22.03
CA GLU A 109 -6.61 6.41 -21.58
C GLU A 109 -5.10 6.38 -21.82
N ASP A 110 -4.43 5.27 -21.51
CA ASP A 110 -3.00 5.10 -21.78
C ASP A 110 -2.73 5.21 -23.30
N LEU A 111 -3.51 4.46 -24.10
CA LEU A 111 -3.38 4.44 -25.55
C LEU A 111 -3.63 5.82 -26.19
N LYS A 112 -4.55 6.62 -25.63
CA LYS A 112 -4.80 8.00 -26.08
C LYS A 112 -3.57 8.89 -25.90
N ILE A 113 -2.85 8.78 -24.78
CA ILE A 113 -1.63 9.57 -24.55
C ILE A 113 -0.53 9.16 -25.53
N ILE A 114 -0.26 7.86 -25.66
CA ILE A 114 0.73 7.33 -26.62
C ILE A 114 0.45 7.85 -28.04
N LYS A 115 -0.82 7.78 -28.47
CA LYS A 115 -1.24 8.28 -29.78
C LYS A 115 -1.03 9.78 -29.94
N LYS A 116 -1.35 10.58 -28.91
CA LYS A 116 -1.16 12.05 -28.94
C LYS A 116 0.31 12.44 -29.07
N LEU A 117 1.22 11.67 -28.46
CA LEU A 117 2.66 11.88 -28.56
C LEU A 117 3.26 11.36 -29.88
N GLY A 118 2.47 10.66 -30.71
CA GLY A 118 2.94 10.07 -31.97
C GLY A 118 3.87 8.86 -31.80
N LEU A 119 3.92 8.28 -30.60
CA LEU A 119 4.80 7.16 -30.27
C LEU A 119 4.25 5.83 -30.80
N ARG A 120 5.16 4.90 -31.06
CA ARG A 120 4.84 3.55 -31.55
C ARG A 120 5.72 2.52 -30.86
N PHE A 121 5.10 1.48 -30.33
CA PHE A 121 5.76 0.36 -29.68
C PHE A 121 5.43 -0.95 -30.41
N ARG A 122 6.32 -1.93 -30.32
CA ARG A 122 6.16 -3.26 -30.94
C ARG A 122 6.66 -4.33 -29.98
N GLY A 123 6.00 -5.48 -29.96
CA GLY A 123 6.32 -6.59 -29.07
C GLY A 123 5.42 -6.64 -27.83
N ALA A 124 5.46 -7.80 -27.17
CA ALA A 124 4.97 -7.94 -25.80
C ALA A 124 5.96 -7.23 -24.86
N ASN A 125 5.47 -6.76 -23.71
CA ASN A 125 6.28 -6.11 -22.67
C ASN A 125 7.11 -4.91 -23.17
N ALA A 126 6.57 -4.16 -24.13
CA ALA A 126 7.24 -3.00 -24.73
C ALA A 126 6.40 -1.72 -24.64
N TRP A 127 5.18 -1.81 -24.10
CA TRP A 127 4.26 -0.67 -23.99
C TRP A 127 4.33 -0.10 -22.57
N PRO A 128 4.88 1.10 -22.37
CA PRO A 128 4.96 1.69 -21.04
C PRO A 128 3.56 2.00 -20.49
N GLN A 129 3.31 1.56 -19.26
CA GLN A 129 2.17 1.93 -18.44
C GLN A 129 2.69 2.59 -17.16
N PHE A 130 2.02 3.67 -16.75
CA PHE A 130 2.39 4.40 -15.55
C PHE A 130 1.23 4.41 -14.56
N ARG A 131 1.49 4.03 -13.32
CA ARG A 131 0.48 3.95 -12.27
C ARG A 131 0.98 4.52 -10.95
N ASN A 132 0.08 5.22 -10.27
CA ASN A 132 0.17 5.51 -8.85
C ASN A 132 -0.56 4.39 -8.11
N TYR A 133 0.13 3.77 -7.15
CA TYR A 133 -0.45 2.94 -6.11
C TYR A 133 -0.55 3.79 -4.85
N SER A 134 -1.78 4.10 -4.46
CA SER A 134 -2.08 4.78 -3.20
C SER A 134 -2.72 3.78 -2.25
N PRO A 135 -2.34 3.74 -0.97
CA PRO A 135 -2.86 2.76 -0.02
C PRO A 135 -4.39 2.71 -0.01
N CYS A 136 -4.94 1.50 -0.04
CA CYS A 136 -6.37 1.19 -0.12
C CYS A 136 -7.05 1.55 -1.44
N TYR A 137 -6.39 2.22 -2.39
CA TYR A 137 -7.01 2.61 -3.66
C TYR A 137 -6.59 1.69 -4.80
N TYR A 138 -7.47 1.56 -5.79
CA TYR A 138 -7.16 0.86 -7.04
C TYR A 138 -6.04 1.60 -7.80
N PRO A 139 -5.12 0.90 -8.48
CA PRO A 139 -4.05 1.55 -9.26
C PRO A 139 -4.60 2.58 -10.25
N TRP A 140 -4.00 3.76 -10.31
CA TRP A 140 -4.59 4.89 -11.02
C TRP A 140 -3.57 5.69 -11.83
N TYR A 141 -4.10 6.56 -12.68
CA TYR A 141 -3.31 7.46 -13.51
C TYR A 141 -2.49 8.44 -12.68
N LEU A 142 -1.32 8.80 -13.20
CA LEU A 142 -0.44 9.76 -12.57
C LEU A 142 -0.95 11.20 -12.66
N GLU A 143 -0.66 11.97 -11.63
CA GLU A 143 -0.73 13.42 -11.61
C GLU A 143 0.58 14.06 -12.12
N GLN A 144 0.54 15.36 -12.47
CA GLN A 144 1.70 16.04 -13.06
C GLN A 144 2.97 15.93 -12.21
N ARG A 145 2.88 16.16 -10.89
CA ARG A 145 4.03 16.06 -9.98
C ARG A 145 4.62 14.65 -9.92
N GLU A 146 3.77 13.64 -10.09
CA GLU A 146 4.17 12.24 -10.07
C GLU A 146 4.85 11.84 -11.38
N ILE A 147 4.39 12.38 -12.51
CA ILE A 147 5.07 12.25 -13.81
C ILE A 147 6.47 12.85 -13.74
N GLU A 148 6.58 14.07 -13.23
CA GLU A 148 7.86 14.76 -13.06
C GLU A 148 8.81 13.94 -12.17
N TYR A 149 8.32 13.42 -11.05
CA TYR A 149 9.16 12.62 -10.15
C TYR A 149 9.51 11.24 -10.70
N LEU A 150 8.56 10.51 -11.31
CA LEU A 150 8.84 9.20 -11.91
C LEU A 150 9.82 9.33 -13.08
N THR A 151 9.78 10.44 -13.83
CA THR A 151 10.80 10.75 -14.86
C THR A 151 12.19 10.83 -14.23
N VAL A 152 12.35 11.61 -13.16
CA VAL A 152 13.62 11.70 -12.42
C VAL A 152 14.06 10.35 -11.88
N ALA A 153 13.12 9.56 -11.34
CA ALA A 153 13.40 8.25 -10.80
C ALA A 153 13.92 7.29 -11.87
N LEU A 154 13.29 7.23 -13.05
CA LEU A 154 13.77 6.44 -14.19
C LEU A 154 15.20 6.85 -14.61
N GLU A 155 15.46 8.15 -14.71
CA GLU A 155 16.79 8.65 -15.10
C GLU A 155 17.87 8.30 -14.08
N GLN A 156 17.60 8.48 -12.78
CA GLN A 156 18.56 8.12 -11.74
C GLN A 156 18.71 6.60 -11.60
N THR A 157 17.65 5.82 -11.85
CA THR A 157 17.75 4.36 -11.89
C THR A 157 18.65 3.89 -13.03
N ILE A 158 18.57 4.49 -14.22
CA ILE A 158 19.50 4.17 -15.33
C ILE A 158 20.95 4.42 -14.87
N GLU A 159 21.22 5.56 -14.26
CA GLU A 159 22.56 5.92 -13.77
C GLU A 159 23.09 4.92 -12.74
N VAL A 160 22.28 4.59 -11.72
CA VAL A 160 22.67 3.65 -10.66
C VAL A 160 22.83 2.24 -11.22
N SER A 161 21.92 1.79 -12.08
CA SER A 161 21.94 0.44 -12.64
C SER A 161 23.19 0.17 -13.48
N LEU A 162 23.64 1.14 -14.29
CA LEU A 162 24.85 1.01 -15.10
C LEU A 162 26.12 0.91 -14.23
N ARG A 163 26.17 1.65 -13.13
CA ARG A 163 27.24 1.53 -12.14
C ARG A 163 27.17 0.20 -11.41
N CYS A 164 25.97 -0.23 -11.02
CA CYS A 164 25.72 -1.52 -10.37
C CYS A 164 26.17 -2.70 -11.24
N ARG A 165 25.98 -2.61 -12.57
CA ARG A 165 26.46 -3.64 -13.52
C ARG A 165 27.98 -3.85 -13.44
N SER A 166 28.72 -2.77 -13.20
CA SER A 166 30.18 -2.78 -13.15
C SER A 166 30.70 -3.10 -11.74
N ASN A 167 29.93 -2.71 -10.72
CA ASN A 167 30.25 -2.93 -9.32
C ASN A 167 28.95 -3.08 -8.51
N PRO A 168 28.46 -4.31 -8.27
CA PRO A 168 27.23 -4.55 -7.51
C PRO A 168 27.30 -4.03 -6.07
N ASP A 169 28.50 -3.95 -5.49
CA ASP A 169 28.72 -3.56 -4.10
C ASP A 169 28.34 -2.09 -3.82
N ILE A 170 28.07 -1.26 -4.84
CA ILE A 170 27.57 0.11 -4.62
C ILE A 170 26.21 0.14 -3.90
N LEU A 171 25.44 -0.94 -3.97
CA LEU A 171 24.15 -1.04 -3.28
C LEU A 171 24.32 -1.52 -1.83
N ILE A 172 25.51 -1.99 -1.46
CA ILE A 172 25.82 -2.47 -0.12
C ILE A 172 26.39 -1.31 0.69
N SER A 173 25.69 -0.91 1.74
CA SER A 173 26.18 0.15 2.62
C SER A 173 27.49 -0.24 3.30
N PRO A 174 28.52 0.64 3.30
CA PRO A 174 29.68 0.50 4.17
C PRO A 174 29.21 0.40 5.63
N GLY A 175 29.57 -0.69 6.32
CA GLY A 175 29.15 -0.96 7.70
C GLY A 175 27.75 -1.58 7.86
N GLY A 176 27.08 -1.96 6.76
CA GLY A 176 25.85 -2.76 6.78
C GLY A 176 24.60 -2.02 7.26
N SER A 177 24.60 -0.69 7.27
CA SER A 177 23.43 0.08 7.71
C SER A 177 23.03 1.18 6.71
N GLY A 178 21.86 1.03 6.10
CA GLY A 178 21.29 2.01 5.16
C GLY A 178 21.34 1.54 3.71
N TYR A 179 20.83 2.39 2.83
CA TYR A 179 20.71 2.16 1.40
C TYR A 179 21.41 3.28 0.64
N LEU A 180 22.04 2.94 -0.48
CA LEU A 180 22.49 3.94 -1.45
C LEU A 180 21.32 4.88 -1.75
N THR A 181 21.54 6.19 -1.68
CA THR A 181 20.52 7.20 -1.92
C THR A 181 21.08 8.30 -2.81
N ARG A 182 20.42 8.55 -3.94
CA ARG A 182 20.70 9.67 -4.85
C ARG A 182 20.08 10.94 -4.28
N MET A 183 20.93 11.85 -3.81
CA MET A 183 20.53 13.11 -3.18
C MET A 183 20.58 14.27 -4.16
N ALA A 184 19.48 15.02 -4.26
CA ALA A 184 19.35 16.15 -5.18
C ALA A 184 19.77 17.46 -4.49
N ASN A 185 20.95 17.96 -4.84
CA ASN A 185 21.45 19.25 -4.38
C ASN A 185 21.27 20.33 -5.45
N THR A 186 20.98 21.55 -5.03
CA THR A 186 20.87 22.70 -5.93
C THR A 186 22.20 23.45 -5.94
N GLU A 187 22.89 23.47 -7.08
CA GLU A 187 24.11 24.27 -7.29
C GLU A 187 23.80 25.31 -8.38
N GLY A 188 23.46 26.54 -7.96
CA GLY A 188 22.92 27.58 -8.85
C GLY A 188 21.55 27.18 -9.39
N ASP A 189 21.36 27.26 -10.71
CA ASP A 189 20.10 26.86 -11.39
C ASP A 189 20.08 25.37 -11.80
N LYS A 190 21.04 24.57 -11.34
CA LYS A 190 21.18 23.15 -11.72
C LYS A 190 21.02 22.23 -10.53
N ILE A 191 20.41 21.07 -10.79
CA ILE A 191 20.38 19.96 -9.85
C ILE A 191 21.65 19.12 -10.07
N VAL A 192 22.39 18.88 -8.98
CA VAL A 192 23.57 18.02 -8.94
C VAL A 192 23.27 16.87 -7.98
N TRP A 193 23.51 15.64 -8.46
CA TRP A 193 23.26 14.41 -7.71
C TRP A 193 24.51 13.94 -6.98
N LYS A 194 24.34 13.52 -5.71
CA LYS A 194 25.41 12.95 -4.89
C LYS A 194 24.91 11.64 -4.26
N ASP A 195 25.82 10.68 -4.11
CA ASP A 195 25.52 9.44 -3.37
C ASP A 195 25.67 9.66 -1.88
N GLU A 196 24.69 9.19 -1.12
CA GLU A 196 24.78 9.04 0.34
C GLU A 196 24.23 7.68 0.74
N TYR A 197 24.78 7.07 1.79
CA TYR A 197 24.16 5.89 2.42
C TYR A 197 23.28 6.36 3.57
N ARG A 198 21.97 6.21 3.42
CA ARG A 198 20.98 6.67 4.41
C ARG A 198 20.15 5.52 4.93
N LYS A 199 19.89 5.55 6.23
CA LYS A 199 18.87 4.68 6.82
C LYS A 199 17.49 5.09 6.27
N PRO A 200 16.60 4.14 6.01
CA PRO A 200 15.24 4.48 5.66
C PRO A 200 14.61 5.26 6.83
N PRO A 201 13.72 6.23 6.55
CA PRO A 201 12.98 6.90 7.60
C PRO A 201 12.17 5.86 8.37
N LEU A 202 12.14 6.02 9.69
CA LEU A 202 11.25 5.22 10.52
C LEU A 202 9.81 5.61 10.19
N GLU A 203 8.92 4.63 10.11
CA GLU A 203 7.49 4.88 10.01
C GLU A 203 7.07 5.70 11.24
N GLU A 204 6.49 6.88 11.01
CA GLU A 204 5.97 7.69 12.11
C GLU A 204 4.82 6.93 12.77
N ILE A 205 4.81 6.87 14.10
CA ILE A 205 3.67 6.33 14.85
C ILE A 205 2.48 7.27 14.62
N LYS A 206 1.61 6.92 13.67
CA LYS A 206 0.39 7.68 13.41
C LYS A 206 -0.55 7.52 14.60
N VAL A 207 -0.99 8.64 15.18
CA VAL A 207 -2.06 8.63 16.18
C VAL A 207 -3.30 8.04 15.53
N VAL A 208 -3.83 6.94 16.08
CA VAL A 208 -5.03 6.28 15.57
C VAL A 208 -6.26 7.09 16.00
N PRO A 209 -7.01 7.72 15.07
CA PRO A 209 -8.24 8.43 15.43
C PRO A 209 -9.28 7.46 16.02
N GLY A 210 -10.08 7.90 16.99
CA GLY A 210 -11.05 7.04 17.66
C GLY A 210 -10.55 6.41 18.98
N MET A 211 -9.31 6.67 19.39
CA MET A 211 -8.80 6.23 20.70
C MET A 211 -9.32 7.06 21.89
N GLU A 212 -10.26 7.99 21.68
CA GLU A 212 -10.78 8.82 22.78
C GLU A 212 -11.52 7.98 23.83
N THR A 213 -11.12 8.16 25.09
CA THR A 213 -11.67 7.44 26.25
C THR A 213 -12.87 8.15 26.89
N GLU A 214 -13.01 9.46 26.67
CA GLU A 214 -14.13 10.26 27.13
C GLU A 214 -15.32 10.14 26.19
N ASP A 215 -16.10 9.07 26.36
CA ASP A 215 -17.29 8.83 25.56
C ASP A 215 -18.54 8.63 26.44
N ILE A 216 -19.54 9.48 26.24
CA ILE A 216 -20.85 9.41 26.92
C ILE A 216 -21.54 8.07 26.63
N ARG A 217 -21.30 7.48 25.44
CA ARG A 217 -21.84 6.18 25.05
C ARG A 217 -21.30 5.06 25.94
N ILE A 218 -19.99 5.04 26.19
CA ILE A 218 -19.35 4.05 27.08
C ILE A 218 -19.96 4.13 28.48
N HIS A 219 -20.18 5.34 29.00
CA HIS A 219 -20.84 5.52 30.30
C HIS A 219 -22.26 4.95 30.34
N ARG A 220 -23.02 5.10 29.24
CA ARG A 220 -24.37 4.53 29.11
C ARG A 220 -24.33 3.01 29.08
N ILE A 221 -23.44 2.42 28.28
CA ILE A 221 -23.25 0.97 28.21
C ILE A 221 -22.90 0.41 29.59
N ARG A 222 -22.01 1.06 30.35
CA ARG A 222 -21.63 0.64 31.72
C ARG A 222 -22.76 0.72 32.73
N LYS A 223 -23.68 1.68 32.57
CA LYS A 223 -24.86 1.82 33.45
C LYS A 223 -25.98 0.85 33.11
N ASN A 224 -25.97 0.29 31.90
CA ASN A 224 -26.90 -0.77 31.53
C ASN A 224 -26.45 -2.09 32.16
N ASN A 225 -27.41 -2.87 32.67
CA ASN A 225 -27.15 -4.22 33.20
C ASN A 225 -27.06 -5.25 32.06
N PHE A 226 -26.20 -4.99 31.08
CA PHE A 226 -25.97 -5.90 29.96
C PHE A 226 -25.38 -7.22 30.43
N LYS A 227 -25.76 -8.31 29.76
CA LYS A 227 -25.24 -9.64 30.06
C LYS A 227 -23.75 -9.68 29.71
N ARG A 228 -22.96 -10.38 30.53
CA ARG A 228 -21.53 -10.61 30.28
C ARG A 228 -21.30 -12.06 29.91
N GLN A 229 -21.13 -12.32 28.62
CA GLN A 229 -20.98 -13.67 28.10
C GLN A 229 -20.36 -13.67 26.70
N GLY A 230 -19.79 -14.82 26.32
CA GLY A 230 -19.28 -15.03 24.97
C GLY A 230 -17.82 -14.63 24.80
N ILE A 231 -17.20 -15.28 23.82
CA ILE A 231 -15.87 -14.99 23.33
C ILE A 231 -16.04 -14.59 21.88
N TRP A 232 -15.57 -13.39 21.53
CA TRP A 232 -15.70 -12.87 20.18
C TRP A 232 -14.34 -12.84 19.48
N GLU A 233 -14.30 -13.19 18.20
CA GLU A 233 -13.18 -12.90 17.32
C GLU A 233 -13.48 -11.60 16.57
N ALA A 234 -12.59 -10.62 16.65
CA ALA A 234 -12.69 -9.35 15.93
C ALA A 234 -11.54 -9.24 14.94
N GLU A 235 -11.86 -9.05 13.67
CA GLU A 235 -10.88 -9.01 12.60
C GLU A 235 -11.26 -8.02 11.51
N MET A 236 -10.25 -7.57 10.76
CA MET A 236 -10.41 -6.70 9.61
C MET A 236 -9.43 -7.09 8.50
N PHE A 237 -9.95 -7.14 7.27
CA PHE A 237 -9.16 -7.33 6.06
C PHE A 237 -9.73 -6.50 4.91
N PHE A 238 -9.03 -6.42 3.78
CA PHE A 238 -9.56 -5.73 2.60
C PHE A 238 -10.61 -6.58 1.90
N TYR A 239 -11.76 -5.97 1.63
CA TYR A 239 -12.76 -6.58 0.78
C TYR A 239 -12.18 -6.74 -0.63
N PRO A 240 -12.16 -7.96 -1.19
CA PRO A 240 -11.43 -8.26 -2.43
C PRO A 240 -11.95 -7.55 -3.68
N ASN A 241 -13.21 -7.11 -3.70
CA ASN A 241 -13.77 -6.35 -4.82
C ASN A 241 -13.60 -4.84 -4.62
N PRO A 242 -12.96 -4.13 -5.58
CA PRO A 242 -12.87 -2.68 -5.50
C PRO A 242 -14.27 -2.07 -5.69
N VAL A 243 -14.60 -1.13 -4.83
CA VAL A 243 -15.85 -0.36 -4.89
C VAL A 243 -15.56 0.99 -5.51
N ARG A 244 -16.51 1.49 -6.30
CA ARG A 244 -16.42 2.82 -6.92
C ARG A 244 -17.63 3.66 -6.58
N GLU A 245 -17.39 4.78 -5.93
CA GLU A 245 -18.39 5.83 -5.77
C GLU A 245 -18.37 6.77 -6.97
N LYS A 246 -19.50 6.91 -7.66
CA LYS A 246 -19.69 7.83 -8.79
C LYS A 246 -18.56 7.74 -9.83
N LYS A 247 -17.83 8.83 -10.04
CA LYS A 247 -16.74 8.95 -11.04
C LYS A 247 -15.36 8.96 -10.39
N ASP A 248 -15.28 8.71 -9.09
CA ASP A 248 -14.02 8.78 -8.34
C ASP A 248 -13.16 7.54 -8.58
N ARG A 249 -11.93 7.59 -8.05
CA ARG A 249 -10.96 6.48 -8.08
C ARG A 249 -11.55 5.32 -7.27
N PRO A 250 -11.67 4.10 -7.83
CA PRO A 250 -12.10 2.94 -7.06
C PRO A 250 -11.14 2.65 -5.91
N TYR A 251 -11.64 2.01 -4.86
CA TYR A 251 -10.86 1.65 -3.68
C TYR A 251 -11.24 0.26 -3.18
N PHE A 252 -10.34 -0.38 -2.45
CA PHE A 252 -10.56 -1.63 -1.74
C PHE A 252 -11.07 -1.30 -0.33
N PRO A 253 -12.37 -1.54 -0.03
CA PRO A 253 -12.90 -1.25 1.29
C PRO A 253 -12.24 -2.10 2.37
N ARG A 254 -12.17 -1.60 3.60
CA ARG A 254 -11.85 -2.46 4.75
C ARG A 254 -13.12 -3.08 5.28
N LEU A 255 -13.18 -4.41 5.31
CA LEU A 255 -14.25 -5.17 5.95
C LEU A 255 -13.85 -5.45 7.38
N PHE A 256 -14.63 -4.94 8.33
CA PHE A 256 -14.55 -5.32 9.74
C PHE A 256 -15.70 -6.26 10.05
N PHE A 257 -15.44 -7.23 10.92
CA PHE A 257 -16.48 -8.10 11.43
C PHE A 257 -16.15 -8.59 12.83
N ILE A 258 -17.20 -9.02 13.52
CA ILE A 258 -17.12 -9.72 14.80
C ILE A 258 -17.79 -11.06 14.59
N MET A 259 -17.16 -12.12 15.06
CA MET A 259 -17.66 -13.48 15.03
C MET A 259 -17.78 -14.03 16.45
N ASP A 260 -18.81 -14.82 16.71
CA ASP A 260 -18.92 -15.60 17.94
C ASP A 260 -18.05 -16.85 17.82
N GLU A 261 -17.12 -17.05 18.74
CA GLU A 261 -16.14 -18.14 18.65
C GLU A 261 -16.79 -19.52 18.83
N ALA A 262 -17.82 -19.64 19.66
CA ALA A 262 -18.45 -20.93 19.92
C ALA A 262 -19.31 -21.41 18.74
N THR A 263 -20.05 -20.50 18.11
CA THR A 263 -20.98 -20.81 17.02
C THR A 263 -20.41 -20.58 15.64
N GLN A 264 -19.27 -19.89 15.52
CA GLN A 264 -18.65 -19.48 14.26
C GLN A 264 -19.55 -18.59 13.40
N MET A 265 -20.57 -17.97 14.00
CA MET A 265 -21.48 -17.06 13.32
C MET A 265 -20.95 -15.64 13.32
N VAL A 266 -21.01 -14.98 12.16
CA VAL A 266 -20.76 -13.54 12.06
C VAL A 266 -21.88 -12.80 12.80
N LEU A 267 -21.48 -12.07 13.83
CA LEU A 267 -22.37 -11.29 14.69
C LEU A 267 -22.66 -9.91 14.13
N THR A 268 -21.65 -9.27 13.54
CA THR A 268 -21.79 -7.99 12.84
C THR A 268 -20.69 -7.85 11.80
N THR A 269 -20.96 -7.09 10.74
CA THR A 269 -20.00 -6.75 9.70
C THR A 269 -20.26 -5.35 9.17
N ASN A 270 -19.20 -4.65 8.76
CA ASN A 270 -19.32 -3.35 8.12
C ASN A 270 -18.16 -3.12 7.13
N LEU A 271 -18.43 -2.34 6.08
CA LEU A 271 -17.44 -1.94 5.07
C LEU A 271 -17.09 -0.47 5.26
N PHE A 272 -15.80 -0.16 5.21
CA PHE A 272 -15.31 1.20 5.39
C PHE A 272 -14.57 1.72 4.17
N THR A 273 -14.77 3.01 3.89
CA THR A 273 -13.93 3.79 2.99
C THR A 273 -12.53 3.96 3.59
N PRO A 274 -11.51 4.31 2.78
CA PRO A 274 -10.16 4.59 3.28
C PRO A 274 -10.12 5.67 4.37
N ASP A 275 -11.00 6.67 4.27
CA ASP A 275 -11.00 7.84 5.15
C ASP A 275 -11.76 7.65 6.48
N ASN A 276 -12.67 6.68 6.58
CA ASN A 276 -13.59 6.54 7.74
C ASN A 276 -13.46 5.19 8.48
N ASN A 277 -12.32 4.51 8.36
CA ASN A 277 -12.17 3.17 8.92
C ASN A 277 -12.06 3.14 10.45
N MET A 278 -11.18 3.93 11.08
CA MET A 278 -10.85 3.75 12.51
C MET A 278 -12.01 4.10 13.45
N ILE A 279 -12.60 5.28 13.27
CA ILE A 279 -13.79 5.71 14.04
C ILE A 279 -14.98 4.81 13.72
N GLY A 280 -15.13 4.41 12.45
CA GLY A 280 -16.18 3.50 12.00
C GLY A 280 -16.13 2.13 12.66
N ILE A 281 -14.93 1.53 12.80
CA ILE A 281 -14.72 0.23 13.48
C ILE A 281 -15.15 0.32 14.94
N ARG A 282 -14.65 1.34 15.66
CA ARG A 282 -15.01 1.57 17.06
C ARG A 282 -16.51 1.73 17.24
N ASN A 283 -17.15 2.55 16.40
CA ASN A 283 -18.58 2.77 16.47
C ASN A 283 -19.35 1.48 16.16
N THR A 284 -18.94 0.72 15.15
CA THR A 284 -19.58 -0.57 14.80
C THR A 284 -19.52 -1.56 15.97
N PHE A 285 -18.40 -1.61 16.69
CA PHE A 285 -18.27 -2.45 17.89
C PHE A 285 -19.22 -2.00 19.02
N LEU A 286 -19.26 -0.69 19.31
CA LEU A 286 -20.15 -0.13 20.35
C LEU A 286 -21.64 -0.27 19.99
N ASP A 287 -22.00 0.01 18.74
CA ASP A 287 -23.34 -0.16 18.19
C ASP A 287 -23.80 -1.61 18.37
N PHE A 288 -22.92 -2.58 18.09
CA PHE A 288 -23.24 -3.98 18.24
C PHE A 288 -23.52 -4.36 19.71
N ILE A 289 -22.68 -3.93 20.66
CA ILE A 289 -22.91 -4.14 22.10
C ILE A 289 -24.24 -3.53 22.55
N GLU A 290 -24.54 -2.30 22.13
CA GLU A 290 -25.78 -1.61 22.48
C GLU A 290 -27.02 -2.34 21.93
N ASN A 291 -26.94 -2.83 20.69
CA ASN A 291 -28.06 -3.50 20.02
C ASN A 291 -28.32 -4.90 20.56
N CYS A 292 -27.27 -5.69 20.86
CA CYS A 292 -27.44 -7.04 21.37
C CYS A 292 -27.60 -7.10 22.90
N GLY A 293 -27.23 -6.02 23.61
CA GLY A 293 -27.30 -5.94 25.08
C GLY A 293 -26.33 -6.90 25.78
N VAL A 294 -25.23 -7.26 25.11
CA VAL A 294 -24.19 -8.17 25.60
C VAL A 294 -22.83 -7.49 25.54
N ILE A 295 -22.08 -7.59 26.63
CA ILE A 295 -20.65 -7.27 26.67
C ILE A 295 -19.90 -8.62 26.65
N PRO A 296 -18.93 -8.83 25.74
CA PRO A 296 -18.20 -10.08 25.69
C PRO A 296 -17.37 -10.26 26.96
N THR A 297 -17.12 -11.52 27.35
CA THR A 297 -16.11 -11.80 28.39
C THR A 297 -14.69 -11.65 27.84
N GLU A 298 -14.48 -11.99 26.57
CA GLU A 298 -13.21 -11.91 25.88
C GLU A 298 -13.41 -11.51 24.43
N VAL A 299 -12.51 -10.66 23.92
CA VAL A 299 -12.34 -10.38 22.50
C VAL A 299 -10.95 -10.84 22.09
N ARG A 300 -10.88 -11.64 21.04
CA ARG A 300 -9.63 -12.11 20.41
C ARG A 300 -9.43 -11.35 19.12
N ALA A 301 -8.22 -10.82 18.92
CA ALA A 301 -7.87 -10.08 17.71
C ALA A 301 -6.45 -10.44 17.27
N LYS A 302 -6.19 -10.46 15.95
CA LYS A 302 -4.86 -10.68 15.37
C LYS A 302 -4.33 -9.39 14.73
N ASN A 303 -5.19 -8.60 14.09
CA ASN A 303 -4.81 -7.32 13.51
C ASN A 303 -4.48 -6.26 14.59
N GLN A 304 -3.28 -5.68 14.50
CA GLN A 304 -2.77 -4.71 15.46
C GLN A 304 -3.64 -3.46 15.57
N ILE A 305 -4.22 -3.00 14.46
CA ILE A 305 -5.11 -1.83 14.46
C ILE A 305 -6.36 -2.12 15.29
N ILE A 306 -6.93 -3.32 15.17
CA ILE A 306 -8.10 -3.74 15.96
C ILE A 306 -7.71 -3.86 17.44
N ILE A 307 -6.55 -4.43 17.75
CA ILE A 307 -6.05 -4.52 19.12
C ILE A 307 -5.92 -3.13 19.74
N ASP A 308 -5.28 -2.21 19.02
CA ASP A 308 -5.04 -0.85 19.48
C ASP A 308 -6.35 -0.07 19.68
N LEU A 309 -7.31 -0.20 18.75
CA LEU A 309 -8.63 0.43 18.86
C LEU A 309 -9.49 -0.14 20.00
N LEU A 310 -9.47 -1.46 20.21
CA LEU A 310 -10.32 -2.10 21.21
C LEU A 310 -9.72 -2.10 22.61
N LYS A 311 -8.41 -1.89 22.76
CA LYS A 311 -7.74 -1.90 24.07
C LYS A 311 -8.35 -0.90 25.06
N PRO A 312 -8.53 0.39 24.72
CA PRO A 312 -9.19 1.33 25.63
C PRO A 312 -10.63 0.92 25.97
N LEU A 313 -11.36 0.32 25.01
CA LEU A 313 -12.71 -0.17 25.25
C LEU A 313 -12.73 -1.37 26.20
N GLY A 314 -11.75 -2.28 26.11
CA GLY A 314 -11.59 -3.42 27.02
C GLY A 314 -11.41 -2.98 28.45
N GLU A 315 -10.57 -1.97 28.69
CA GLU A 315 -10.35 -1.37 30.01
C GLU A 315 -11.63 -0.72 30.56
N LEU A 316 -12.35 0.04 29.73
CA LEU A 316 -13.53 0.79 30.14
C LEU A 316 -14.78 -0.09 30.33
N LEU A 317 -14.99 -1.07 29.44
CA LEU A 317 -16.14 -1.98 29.45
C LEU A 317 -15.88 -3.27 30.22
N GLN A 318 -14.63 -3.50 30.65
CA GLN A 318 -14.18 -4.65 31.43
C GLN A 318 -14.37 -6.00 30.71
N PHE A 319 -13.88 -6.09 29.48
CA PHE A 319 -13.70 -7.35 28.77
C PHE A 319 -12.20 -7.64 28.58
N ASN A 320 -11.83 -8.93 28.50
CA ASN A 320 -10.45 -9.32 28.26
C ASN A 320 -10.12 -9.17 26.77
N LEU A 321 -9.10 -8.40 26.39
CA LEU A 321 -8.62 -8.33 25.01
C LEU A 321 -7.36 -9.18 24.86
N VAL A 322 -7.41 -10.19 23.99
CA VAL A 322 -6.31 -11.14 23.78
C VAL A 322 -5.79 -11.06 22.35
N ALA A 323 -4.54 -10.65 22.20
CA ALA A 323 -3.84 -10.75 20.92
C ALA A 323 -3.58 -12.23 20.58
N LYS A 324 -4.00 -12.66 19.39
CA LYS A 324 -3.81 -14.02 18.88
C LYS A 324 -2.98 -14.02 17.61
N LYS A 325 -2.25 -15.10 17.36
CA LYS A 325 -1.54 -15.32 16.09
C LYS A 325 -2.45 -15.85 14.99
N GLN A 326 -3.51 -16.55 15.37
CA GLN A 326 -4.48 -17.18 14.48
C GLN A 326 -5.87 -16.97 15.06
N LEU A 327 -6.84 -16.76 14.17
CA LEU A 327 -8.27 -16.66 14.47
C LEU A 327 -8.99 -17.61 13.50
N PRO A 328 -9.14 -18.90 13.83
CA PRO A 328 -9.57 -19.92 12.87
C PRO A 328 -10.91 -19.60 12.21
N GLY A 329 -11.86 -19.03 12.95
CA GLY A 329 -13.16 -18.65 12.40
C GLY A 329 -13.06 -17.47 11.46
N ALA A 330 -12.32 -16.44 11.86
CA ALA A 330 -12.03 -15.30 11.01
C ALA A 330 -11.28 -15.68 9.72
N GLU A 331 -10.31 -16.59 9.80
CA GLU A 331 -9.51 -17.06 8.66
C GLU A 331 -10.37 -17.88 7.68
N LEU A 332 -11.28 -18.73 8.18
CA LEU A 332 -12.26 -19.44 7.34
C LEU A 332 -13.24 -18.49 6.65
N PHE A 333 -13.75 -17.48 7.36
CA PHE A 333 -14.64 -16.47 6.78
C PHE A 333 -13.94 -15.62 5.72
N GLN A 334 -12.70 -15.21 5.99
CA GLN A 334 -11.91 -14.50 4.98
C GLN A 334 -11.72 -15.37 3.75
N LYS A 335 -11.35 -16.64 3.92
CA LYS A 335 -11.18 -17.59 2.81
C LYS A 335 -12.45 -17.74 1.97
N SER A 336 -13.62 -17.94 2.58
CA SER A 336 -14.88 -18.10 1.81
C SER A 336 -15.18 -16.87 0.95
N MET A 337 -14.88 -15.66 1.45
CA MET A 337 -15.09 -14.42 0.70
C MET A 337 -14.20 -14.30 -0.55
N TYR A 338 -13.02 -14.90 -0.54
CA TYR A 338 -12.14 -14.95 -1.72
C TYR A 338 -12.49 -16.10 -2.67
N GLU A 339 -12.99 -17.23 -2.16
CA GLU A 339 -13.42 -18.38 -2.97
C GLU A 339 -14.70 -18.09 -3.75
N ASP A 340 -15.70 -17.45 -3.13
CA ASP A 340 -16.97 -17.06 -3.77
C ASP A 340 -16.79 -16.08 -4.97
N MET A 341 -15.58 -15.57 -5.18
CA MET A 341 -15.24 -14.69 -6.30
C MET A 341 -14.53 -15.38 -7.48
N ARG A 342 -14.08 -16.62 -7.29
CA ARG A 342 -13.47 -17.41 -8.37
C ARG A 342 -14.53 -18.11 -9.25
N ASP A 343 -15.76 -18.19 -8.75
CA ASP A 343 -16.96 -18.67 -9.43
C ASP A 343 -17.79 -17.51 -9.99
#